data_AF-A0AAV4V694-F1
#
_entry.id   AF-A0AAV4V694-F1
#
_cell.length_a   1.000
_cell.length_b   1.000
_cell.length_c   1.000
_cell.angle_alpha   90.00
_cell.angle_beta   90.00
_cell.angle_gamma   90.00
#
_symmetry.space_group_name_H-M   'P 1'
#
loop_
_entity.id
_entity.type
_entity.pdbx_description
1 polymer ?
#
loop_
_entity_poly.entity_id
_entity_poly.type
_entity_poly.pdbx_seq_one_letter_code
_entity_poly.pdbx_strand_id
1 'polypeptide(L)'
;MLILKRTTRHLLSVGRSVPSALPAHEEVQRAEGLRRVSNYYHFKEKMKGKFTGMNPSDMKKVIEMNNILYMPYRVPPGSHVAIFRLGE
;
A
#
# COMPACT_ATOMS: atom_id res chain seq x y z
N MET A 1 -39.54 -26.00 -26.20
CA MET A 1 -38.69 -24.97 -25.57
C MET A 1 -38.73 -25.15 -24.05
N LEU A 2 -38.01 -26.14 -23.54
CA LEU A 2 -38.26 -26.78 -22.24
C LEU A 2 -36.93 -27.09 -21.52
N ILE A 3 -36.02 -26.12 -21.46
CA ILE A 3 -34.69 -26.30 -20.82
C ILE A 3 -34.28 -25.06 -20.00
N LEU A 4 -35.23 -24.36 -19.36
CA LEU A 4 -34.90 -23.20 -18.52
C LEU A 4 -35.51 -23.21 -17.10
N LYS A 5 -36.18 -24.29 -16.69
CA LYS A 5 -36.82 -24.37 -15.36
C LYS A 5 -36.21 -25.41 -14.39
N ARG A 6 -35.18 -26.17 -14.81
CA ARG A 6 -34.54 -27.19 -13.94
C ARG A 6 -33.22 -26.77 -13.31
N THR A 7 -32.52 -25.76 -13.84
CA THR A 7 -31.21 -25.33 -13.33
C THR A 7 -31.30 -24.41 -12.11
N THR A 8 -32.45 -23.80 -11.84
CA THR A 8 -32.63 -22.90 -10.69
C THR A 8 -32.91 -23.61 -9.36
N ARG A 9 -33.14 -24.94 -9.34
CA ARG A 9 -33.35 -25.69 -8.10
C ARG A 9 -32.11 -26.43 -7.56
N HIS A 10 -31.01 -26.47 -8.31
CA HIS A 10 -29.77 -27.13 -7.84
C HIS A 10 -28.74 -26.19 -7.20
N LEU A 11 -28.98 -24.88 -7.17
CA LEU A 11 -28.09 -23.92 -6.52
C LEU A 11 -28.48 -23.63 -5.05
N LEU A 12 -29.41 -24.39 -4.48
CA LEU A 12 -29.88 -24.22 -3.09
C LEU A 12 -29.39 -25.32 -2.13
N SER A 13 -28.46 -26.19 -2.52
CA SER A 13 -27.95 -27.26 -1.64
C SER A 13 -26.44 -27.29 -1.45
N VAL A 14 -25.69 -26.31 -1.94
CA VAL A 14 -24.30 -26.18 -1.51
C VAL A 14 -24.31 -25.34 -0.24
N GLY A 15 -24.38 -26.04 0.90
CA GLY A 15 -23.96 -25.51 2.18
C GLY A 15 -22.52 -25.02 2.06
N ARG A 16 -22.37 -23.75 1.67
CA ARG A 16 -21.18 -22.98 2.00
C ARG A 16 -21.57 -22.26 3.27
N SER A 17 -21.01 -22.72 4.39
CA SER A 17 -20.72 -21.85 5.52
C SER A 17 -20.27 -20.52 4.95
N VAL A 18 -21.12 -19.49 5.08
CA VAL A 18 -20.69 -18.11 4.90
C VAL A 18 -19.44 -17.98 5.77
N PRO A 19 -18.26 -17.68 5.21
CA PRO A 19 -17.10 -17.51 6.06
C PRO A 19 -17.49 -16.43 7.06
N SER A 20 -17.43 -16.79 8.33
CA SER A 20 -17.73 -15.90 9.46
C SER A 20 -17.15 -14.54 9.13
N ALA A 21 -18.02 -13.51 9.07
CA ALA A 21 -17.61 -12.14 8.83
C ALA A 21 -16.34 -11.86 9.64
N LEU A 22 -15.29 -11.38 8.98
CA LEU A 22 -14.06 -11.04 9.68
C LEU A 22 -14.44 -10.05 10.78
N PRO A 23 -13.88 -10.16 12.00
CA PRO A 23 -14.21 -9.24 13.07
C PRO A 23 -14.06 -7.81 12.55
N ALA A 24 -15.02 -6.91 12.84
CA ALA A 24 -15.11 -5.58 12.21
C ALA A 24 -13.78 -4.79 12.18
N HIS A 25 -12.92 -5.03 13.16
CA HIS A 25 -11.56 -4.51 13.23
C HIS A 25 -10.66 -4.93 12.04
N GLU A 26 -10.73 -6.17 11.59
CA GLU A 26 -9.95 -6.71 10.47
C GLU A 26 -10.45 -6.17 9.12
N GLU A 27 -11.75 -5.96 8.96
CA GLU A 27 -12.31 -5.29 7.78
C GLU A 27 -11.85 -3.82 7.68
N VAL A 28 -11.82 -3.10 8.80
CA VAL A 28 -11.32 -1.72 8.88
C VAL A 28 -9.81 -1.67 8.56
N GLN A 29 -9.01 -2.58 9.09
CA GLN A 29 -7.58 -2.66 8.76
C GLN A 29 -7.34 -2.95 7.28
N ARG A 30 -8.13 -3.83 6.68
CA ARG A 30 -8.05 -4.14 5.25
C ARG A 30 -8.43 -2.93 4.40
N ALA A 31 -9.50 -2.22 4.77
CA ALA A 31 -9.93 -0.99 4.08
C ALA A 31 -8.85 0.11 4.17
N GLU A 32 -8.25 0.32 5.35
CA GLU A 32 -7.14 1.24 5.55
C GLU A 32 -5.90 0.85 4.73
N GLY A 33 -5.61 -0.45 4.64
CA GLY A 33 -4.55 -0.98 3.79
C GLY A 33 -4.76 -0.63 2.32
N LEU A 34 -5.95 -0.91 1.78
CA LEU A 34 -6.30 -0.57 0.40
C LEU A 34 -6.25 0.94 0.13
N ARG A 35 -6.70 1.75 1.10
CA ARG A 35 -6.61 3.22 1.03
C ARG A 35 -5.16 3.69 0.95
N ARG A 36 -4.26 3.14 1.78
CA ARG A 36 -2.82 3.48 1.75
C ARG A 36 -2.19 3.13 0.41
N VAL A 37 -2.53 1.96 -0.15
CA VAL A 37 -2.03 1.54 -1.47
C VAL A 37 -2.53 2.49 -2.55
N SER A 38 -3.82 2.81 -2.56
CA SER A 38 -4.40 3.77 -3.52
C SER A 38 -3.72 5.13 -3.42
N ASN A 39 -3.56 5.66 -2.21
CA ASN A 39 -2.88 6.94 -1.96
C ASN A 39 -1.43 6.93 -2.44
N TYR A 40 -0.70 5.83 -2.23
CA TYR A 40 0.67 5.69 -2.71
C TYR A 40 0.76 5.77 -4.24
N TYR A 41 -0.10 5.04 -4.97
CA TYR A 41 -0.09 5.08 -6.43
C TYR A 41 -0.52 6.45 -6.97
N HIS A 42 -1.54 7.07 -6.37
CA HIS A 42 -1.95 8.43 -6.72
C HIS A 42 -0.80 9.43 -6.53
N PHE A 43 -0.12 9.38 -5.38
CA PHE A 43 1.07 10.21 -5.12
C PHE A 43 2.19 9.92 -6.12
N LYS A 44 2.47 8.64 -6.39
CA LYS A 44 3.53 8.20 -7.30
C LYS A 44 3.33 8.76 -8.70
N GLU A 45 2.11 8.72 -9.22
CA GLU A 45 1.78 9.27 -10.54
C GLU A 45 1.88 10.79 -10.56
N LYS A 46 1.29 11.47 -9.57
CA LYS A 46 1.27 12.93 -9.48
C LYS A 46 2.66 13.56 -9.34
N MET A 47 3.58 12.88 -8.65
CA MET A 47 4.92 13.40 -8.35
C MET A 47 6.04 12.77 -9.19
N LYS A 48 5.68 12.03 -10.26
CA LYS A 48 6.64 11.39 -11.16
C LYS A 48 7.60 12.42 -11.77
N GLY A 49 8.89 12.11 -11.77
CA GLY A 49 9.97 12.98 -12.25
C GLY A 49 10.39 14.08 -11.28
N LYS A 50 9.63 14.35 -10.22
CA LYS A 50 9.99 15.30 -9.16
C LYS A 50 10.51 14.60 -7.91
N PHE A 51 9.73 13.65 -7.39
CA PHE A 51 10.08 12.88 -6.18
C PHE A 51 10.04 11.37 -6.40
N THR A 52 9.35 10.90 -7.43
CA THR A 52 9.22 9.47 -7.74
C THR A 52 9.67 9.16 -9.16
N GLY A 53 10.07 7.91 -9.41
CA GLY A 53 10.48 7.47 -10.74
C GLY A 53 11.81 8.05 -11.24
N MET A 54 12.67 8.52 -10.33
CA MET A 54 14.04 8.91 -10.63
C MET A 54 14.92 7.66 -10.82
N ASN A 55 15.92 7.76 -11.70
CA ASN A 55 16.92 6.70 -11.79
C ASN A 55 17.87 6.78 -10.59
N PRO A 56 18.46 5.65 -10.15
CA PRO A 56 19.47 5.67 -9.10
C PRO A 56 20.65 6.63 -9.37
N SER A 57 21.03 6.80 -10.64
CA SER A 57 22.06 7.75 -11.07
C SER A 57 21.71 9.21 -10.74
N ASP A 58 20.43 9.57 -10.83
CA ASP A 58 19.95 10.93 -10.59
C ASP A 58 19.90 11.19 -9.07
N MET A 59 19.56 10.17 -8.29
CA MET A 59 19.52 10.25 -6.82
C MET A 59 20.92 10.31 -6.19
N LYS A 60 21.93 9.70 -6.82
CA LYS A 60 23.31 9.67 -6.31
C LYS A 60 23.83 11.09 -6.02
N LYS A 61 23.62 12.04 -6.94
CA LYS A 61 24.03 13.44 -6.75
C LYS A 61 23.35 14.10 -5.54
N VAL A 62 22.07 13.84 -5.34
CA VAL A 62 21.31 14.40 -4.20
C VAL A 62 21.79 13.84 -2.87
N ILE A 63 22.11 12.54 -2.82
CA ILE A 63 22.67 11.89 -1.64
C ILE A 63 24.09 12.42 -1.37
N GLU A 64 24.92 12.59 -2.41
CA GLU A 64 26.28 13.11 -2.31
C GLU A 64 26.33 14.57 -1.85
N MET A 65 25.30 15.37 -2.17
CA MET A 65 25.14 16.72 -1.61
C MET A 65 24.94 16.72 -0.08
N ASN A 66 24.80 15.54 0.55
CA ASN A 66 24.68 15.34 1.99
C ASN A 66 23.52 16.13 2.63
N ASN A 67 22.49 16.41 1.83
CA ASN A 67 21.27 17.08 2.26
C ASN A 67 20.38 16.14 3.10
N ILE A 68 20.57 14.83 2.97
CA ILE A 68 19.86 13.79 3.70
C ILE A 68 20.89 12.85 4.32
N LEU A 69 20.98 12.85 5.64
CA LEU A 69 21.89 11.99 6.39
C LEU A 69 21.08 10.91 7.12
N TYR A 70 21.32 9.65 6.77
CA TYR A 70 20.72 8.51 7.44
C TYR A 70 21.62 8.01 8.56
N MET A 71 21.07 7.90 9.77
CA MET A 71 21.83 7.41 10.92
C MET A 71 21.94 5.88 10.88
N PRO A 72 23.10 5.31 11.25
CA PRO A 72 23.28 3.85 11.28
C PRO A 72 22.54 3.18 12.45
N TYR A 73 22.07 3.95 13.44
CA TYR A 73 21.33 3.45 14.58
C TYR A 73 19.83 3.72 14.45
N ARG A 74 19.04 2.93 15.17
CA ARG A 74 17.58 3.09 15.28
C ARG A 74 17.22 3.65 16.65
N VAL A 75 16.22 4.51 16.70
CA VAL A 75 15.64 4.96 17.97
C VAL A 75 14.49 4.05 18.36
N PRO A 76 14.31 3.68 19.65
CA PRO A 76 13.12 2.97 20.10
C PRO A 76 11.86 3.69 19.59
N PRO A 77 10.91 3.00 18.94
CA PRO A 77 10.66 1.55 18.90
C PRO A 77 11.31 0.77 17.74
N GLY A 78 12.34 1.31 17.09
CA GLY A 78 12.98 0.74 15.89
C GLY A 78 12.87 1.65 14.66
N SER A 79 12.47 2.91 14.86
CA SER A 79 12.33 3.91 13.82
C SER A 79 13.69 4.27 13.22
N HIS A 80 13.70 4.46 11.91
CA HIS A 80 14.86 4.98 11.19
C HIS A 80 14.97 6.48 11.40
N VAL A 81 16.20 7.00 11.49
CA VAL A 81 16.46 8.44 11.66
C VAL A 81 17.09 8.99 10.39
N ALA A 82 16.44 10.00 9.83
CA ALA A 82 16.94 10.79 8.71
C ALA A 82 17.02 12.26 9.14
N ILE A 83 18.18 12.90 8.93
CA ILE A 83 18.40 14.31 9.22
C ILE A 83 18.47 15.05 7.89
N PHE A 84 17.63 16.08 7.74
CA PHE A 84 17.63 16.95 6.58
C PHE A 84 18.31 18.27 6.94
N ARG A 85 19.37 18.62 6.21
CA ARG A 85 20.01 19.93 6.34
C ARG A 85 19.44 20.84 5.28
N LEU A 86 18.62 21.80 5.69
CA LEU A 86 18.23 22.92 4.85
C LEU A 86 19.41 23.89 4.96
N GLY A 87 20.21 24.01 3.91
CA GLY A 87 21.34 24.96 3.89
C GLY A 87 20.86 26.37 4.23
N GLU A 88 21.74 27.18 4.83
CA GLU A 88 21.55 28.62 4.99
C GLU A 88 21.53 29.34 3.64
#